data_AF-A0A7L4THE8-F1
#
_entry.id   AF-A0A7L4THE8-F1
#
_cell.length_a   1.000
_cell.length_b   1.000
_cell.length_c   1.000
_cell.angle_alpha   90.00
_cell.angle_beta   90.00
_cell.angle_gamma   90.00
#
_symmetry.space_group_name_H-M   'P 1'
#
loop_
_entity.id
_entity.type
_entity.pdbx_description
1 polymer ?
#
loop_
_entity_poly.entity_id
_entity_poly.type
_entity_poly.pdbx_seq_one_letter_code
_entity_poly.pdbx_strand_id
1 'polypeptide(L)'
;MIRKMFLLTLLVFSITFSYGGQETKPVPVIFDSDMGFDYDDVGALAVLHALSDNGEAKILATISSTKYEGVAAVMDVLNTYY
;
A
#
# COMPACT_ATOMS: atom_id res chain seq x y z
N MET A 1 -2.50 14.36 47.33
CA MET A 1 -2.45 15.15 46.07
C MET A 1 -1.62 14.46 44.99
N ILE A 2 -0.40 13.99 45.29
CA ILE A 2 0.48 13.26 44.35
C ILE A 2 -0.16 12.07 43.63
N ARG A 3 -0.92 11.21 44.33
CA ARG A 3 -1.56 10.03 43.71
C ARG A 3 -2.65 10.40 42.68
N LYS A 4 -3.37 11.51 42.89
CA LYS A 4 -4.34 12.05 41.92
C LYS A 4 -3.62 12.68 40.72
N MET A 5 -2.48 13.34 40.96
CA MET A 5 -1.62 13.90 39.92
C MET A 5 -1.07 12.80 39.01
N PHE A 6 -0.58 11.71 39.59
CA PHE A 6 -0.02 10.58 38.85
C PHE A 6 -1.07 9.87 37.98
N LEU A 7 -2.29 9.67 38.52
CA LEU A 7 -3.42 9.12 37.76
C LEU A 7 -3.84 10.04 36.60
N LEU A 8 -3.81 11.36 36.81
CA LEU A 8 -4.12 12.32 35.76
C LEU A 8 -3.07 12.29 34.64
N THR A 9 -1.79 12.18 34.97
CA THR A 9 -0.71 12.05 33.99
C THR A 9 -0.84 10.76 33.17
N LEU A 10 -1.17 9.63 33.81
CA LEU A 10 -1.37 8.34 33.15
C LEU A 10 -2.58 8.35 32.21
N LEU A 11 -3.65 9.05 32.62
CA LEU A 11 -4.86 9.24 31.80
C LEU A 11 -4.56 10.08 30.55
N VAL A 12 -3.85 11.21 30.70
CA VAL A 12 -3.49 12.08 29.58
C VAL A 12 -2.57 11.34 28.59
N PHE A 13 -1.59 10.57 29.08
CA PHE A 13 -0.69 9.77 28.24
C PHE A 13 -1.44 8.69 27.44
N SER A 14 -2.46 8.06 28.04
CA SER A 14 -3.28 7.04 27.37
C SER A 14 -4.17 7.64 26.26
N ILE A 15 -4.69 8.85 26.47
CA ILE A 15 -5.50 9.56 25.47
C ILE A 15 -4.64 9.98 24.27
N THR A 16 -3.41 10.45 24.50
CA THR A 16 -2.49 10.83 23.41
C THR A 16 -2.03 9.63 22.58
N PHE A 17 -1.89 8.44 23.17
CA PHE A 17 -1.52 7.22 22.44
C PHE A 17 -2.66 6.67 21.58
N SER A 18 -3.91 6.89 22.01
CA SER A 18 -5.10 6.39 21.31
C SER A 18 -5.45 7.18 20.03
N TYR A 19 -4.85 8.36 19.82
CA TYR A 19 -5.05 9.19 18.63
C TYR A 19 -4.08 8.86 17.47
N GLY A 20 -3.17 7.90 17.66
CA GLY A 20 -2.16 7.51 16.68
C GLY A 20 -2.61 6.37 15.77
N GLY A 21 -3.53 6.63 14.84
CA GLY A 21 -3.92 5.64 13.84
C GLY A 21 -5.22 6.00 13.14
N GLN A 22 -5.19 7.01 12.26
CA GLN A 22 -6.25 7.09 11.25
C GLN A 22 -6.09 5.84 10.37
N GLU A 23 -7.01 4.88 10.46
CA GLU A 23 -7.07 3.77 9.49
C GLU A 23 -7.24 4.39 8.10
N THR A 24 -6.13 4.55 7.38
CA THR A 24 -6.15 4.83 5.96
C THR A 24 -6.68 3.58 5.30
N LYS A 25 -7.95 3.62 4.88
CA LYS A 25 -8.49 2.53 4.07
C LYS A 25 -7.64 2.43 2.80
N PRO A 26 -7.11 1.25 2.47
CA PRO A 26 -6.28 1.10 1.29
C PRO A 26 -7.03 1.58 0.05
N VAL A 27 -6.38 2.39 -0.79
CA VAL A 27 -6.99 2.90 -2.01
C VAL A 27 -7.13 1.76 -3.02
N PRO A 28 -8.34 1.44 -3.52
CA PRO A 28 -8.50 0.43 -4.56
C PRO A 28 -7.90 0.93 -5.89
N VAL A 29 -7.02 0.13 -6.50
CA VAL A 29 -6.30 0.49 -7.73
C VAL A 29 -6.50 -0.59 -8.80
N ILE A 30 -6.79 -0.15 -10.02
CA ILE A 30 -6.59 -0.94 -11.24
C ILE A 30 -5.37 -0.34 -11.92
N PHE A 31 -4.33 -1.15 -12.13
CA PHE A 31 -3.10 -0.73 -12.78
C PHE A 31 -3.15 -1.13 -14.25
N ASP A 32 -3.35 -0.15 -15.14
CA ASP A 32 -3.38 -0.33 -16.59
C ASP A 32 -2.12 0.32 -17.18
N SER A 33 -1.28 -0.48 -17.84
CA SER A 33 0.06 -0.09 -18.28
C SER A 33 0.41 -0.71 -19.62
N ASP A 34 1.16 -0.02 -20.47
CA ASP A 34 1.65 -0.54 -21.74
C ASP A 34 2.93 -1.39 -21.61
N MET A 35 3.27 -1.85 -20.39
CA MET A 35 4.32 -2.81 -19.99
C MET A 35 5.01 -3.48 -21.18
N GLY A 36 6.00 -2.77 -21.71
CA GLY A 36 6.47 -2.98 -23.07
C GLY A 36 7.95 -2.68 -23.24
N PHE A 37 8.26 -1.67 -24.05
CA PHE A 37 9.63 -1.45 -24.53
C PHE A 37 10.53 -0.77 -23.49
N ASP A 38 9.97 -0.01 -22.55
CA ASP A 38 10.62 0.55 -21.38
C ASP A 38 10.24 -0.20 -20.10
N TYR A 39 11.10 -0.07 -19.09
CA TYR A 39 11.05 -0.88 -17.86
C TYR A 39 10.52 -0.11 -16.65
N ASP A 40 10.06 1.13 -16.81
CA ASP A 40 9.56 1.97 -15.72
C ASP A 40 8.25 1.42 -15.14
N ASP A 41 7.41 0.78 -15.95
CA ASP A 41 6.20 0.08 -15.50
C ASP A 41 6.48 -1.01 -14.46
N VAL A 42 7.61 -1.72 -14.60
CA VAL A 42 8.06 -2.71 -13.60
C VAL A 42 8.31 -2.04 -12.25
N GLY A 43 8.95 -0.86 -12.28
CA GLY A 43 9.19 -0.06 -11.09
C GLY A 43 7.88 0.48 -10.48
N ALA A 44 6.95 0.94 -11.32
CA ALA A 44 5.65 1.42 -10.88
C ALA A 44 4.84 0.31 -10.18
N LEU A 45 4.81 -0.90 -10.77
CA LEU A 45 4.13 -2.05 -10.17
C LEU A 45 4.78 -2.51 -8.86
N ALA A 46 6.13 -2.51 -8.78
CA ALA A 46 6.85 -2.84 -7.54
C ALA A 46 6.54 -1.83 -6.42
N VAL A 47 6.52 -0.53 -6.73
CA VAL A 47 6.12 0.51 -5.76
C VAL A 47 4.67 0.32 -5.33
N LEU A 48 3.77 -0.02 -6.26
CA LEU A 48 2.36 -0.26 -5.93
C LEU A 48 2.18 -1.45 -4.98
N HIS A 49 2.96 -2.53 -5.15
CA HIS A 49 2.99 -3.63 -4.19
C HIS A 49 3.51 -3.21 -2.82
N ALA A 50 4.59 -2.42 -2.74
CA ALA A 50 5.07 -1.88 -1.46
C ALA A 50 4.02 -1.00 -0.74
N LEU A 51 3.27 -0.18 -1.51
CA LEU A 51 2.14 0.58 -0.96
C LEU A 51 1.00 -0.34 -0.50
N SER A 52 0.77 -1.45 -1.20
CA SER A 52 -0.21 -2.47 -0.80
C SER A 52 0.20 -3.14 0.51
N ASP A 53 1.47 -3.51 0.66
CA ASP A 53 2.03 -4.10 1.89
C ASP A 53 1.91 -3.16 3.09
N ASN A 54 2.07 -1.85 2.87
CA ASN A 54 1.87 -0.84 3.90
C ASN A 54 0.39 -0.56 4.22
N GLY A 55 -0.56 -1.21 3.52
CA GLY A 55 -1.99 -0.96 3.68
C GLY A 55 -2.46 0.38 3.08
N GLU A 56 -1.64 1.01 2.25
CA GLU A 56 -1.96 2.29 1.59
C GLU A 56 -2.75 2.08 0.29
N ALA A 57 -2.56 0.94 -0.39
CA ALA A 57 -3.24 0.56 -1.63
C ALA A 57 -3.84 -0.85 -1.56
N LYS A 58 -4.83 -1.11 -2.43
CA LYS A 58 -5.36 -2.45 -2.69
C LYS A 58 -5.41 -2.66 -4.20
N ILE A 59 -4.51 -3.49 -4.71
CA ILE A 59 -4.49 -3.85 -6.12
C ILE A 59 -5.71 -4.74 -6.42
N LEU A 60 -6.56 -4.30 -7.34
CA LEU A 60 -7.75 -5.03 -7.77
C LEU A 60 -7.50 -5.82 -9.06
N ALA A 61 -6.70 -5.26 -9.95
CA ALA A 61 -6.31 -5.88 -11.21
C ALA A 61 -5.06 -5.18 -11.77
N THR A 62 -4.27 -5.94 -12.51
CA THR A 62 -3.25 -5.42 -13.44
C THR A 62 -3.67 -5.77 -14.86
N ILE A 63 -3.61 -4.80 -15.75
CA ILE A 63 -4.04 -4.90 -17.15
C ILE A 63 -2.92 -4.34 -18.00
N SER A 64 -2.75 -4.90 -19.20
CA SER A 64 -1.89 -4.27 -20.20
C SER A 64 -2.61 -3.94 -21.49
N SER A 65 -2.29 -2.76 -22.01
CA SER A 65 -2.76 -2.26 -23.30
C SER A 65 -1.84 -2.62 -24.47
N THR A 66 -0.70 -3.26 -24.19
CA THR A 66 0.26 -3.67 -25.23
C THR A 66 -0.21 -4.93 -25.98
N LYS A 67 0.31 -5.10 -27.20
CA LYS A 67 -0.01 -6.25 -28.08
C LYS A 67 0.95 -7.44 -27.94
N TYR A 68 1.98 -7.31 -27.11
CA TYR A 68 2.92 -8.40 -26.88
C TYR A 68 2.21 -9.60 -26.24
N GLU A 69 2.24 -10.75 -26.91
CA GLU A 69 1.52 -11.97 -26.49
C GLU A 69 1.91 -12.43 -25.08
N GLY A 70 3.16 -12.21 -24.67
CA GLY A 70 3.65 -12.61 -23.36
C GLY A 70 3.37 -11.63 -22.23
N VAL A 71 2.75 -10.47 -22.49
CA VAL A 71 2.65 -9.40 -21.46
C VAL A 71 1.86 -9.85 -20.23
N ALA A 72 0.81 -10.64 -20.41
CA ALA A 72 0.01 -11.15 -19.31
C ALA A 72 0.85 -12.06 -18.39
N ALA A 73 1.71 -12.92 -18.97
CA ALA A 73 2.60 -13.79 -18.21
C ALA A 73 3.69 -12.99 -17.48
N VAL A 74 4.21 -11.93 -18.09
CA VAL A 74 5.16 -11.02 -17.43
C VAL A 74 4.49 -10.36 -16.22
N MET A 75 3.30 -9.77 -16.38
CA MET A 75 2.56 -9.16 -15.28
C MET A 75 2.25 -10.17 -14.16
N ASP A 76 1.87 -11.41 -14.50
CA ASP A 76 1.62 -12.49 -13.54
C ASP A 76 2.87 -12.82 -12.69
N VAL A 77 4.03 -12.91 -13.34
CA VAL A 77 5.31 -13.13 -12.64
C VAL A 77 5.62 -11.97 -11.70
N LEU A 78 5.44 -10.72 -12.13
CA LEU A 78 5.70 -9.55 -11.30
C LEU A 78 4.75 -9.49 -10.10
N ASN A 79 3.46 -9.74 -10.30
CA ASN A 79 2.45 -9.79 -9.22
C ASN A 79 2.64 -10.95 -8.24
N THR A 80 3.34 -12.00 -8.65
CA THR A 80 3.67 -13.12 -7.78
C THR A 80 4.94 -12.86 -6.97
N TYR A 81 5.88 -12.09 -7.53
CA TYR A 81 7.18 -11.84 -6.93
C TYR A 81 7.19 -10.70 -5.92
N TYR A 82 6.50 -9.60 -6.25
CA TYR A 82 6.29 -8.46 -5.36
C TYR A 82 5.03 -8.66 -4.54
#